data_AF-A0A8T9CVW7-F1
#
_entry.id   AF-A0A8T9CVW7-F1
#
_cell.length_a   1.000
_cell.length_b   1.000
_cell.length_c   1.000
_cell.angle_alpha   90.00
_cell.angle_beta   90.00
_cell.angle_gamma   90.00
#
_symmetry.space_group_name_H-M   'P 1'
#
loop_
_entity.id
_entity.type
_entity.pdbx_description
1 polymer ?
#
loop_
_entity_poly.entity_id
_entity_poly.type
_entity_poly.pdbx_seq_one_letter_code
_entity_poly.pdbx_strand_id
1 'polypeptide(L)'
;MDWKDLASTAVYTGMTDENENIWERVDGVDVAFIGAFLTAHLSLEKYITDYLGLRYPSLAWGDAKLTFSQKIALIQHEPAKPPYDEIYLRIKDFNSIRNKISHQLNYQITDKEKSKFVDFYMKITKASKTKPNIDIDNMADLLDFFVSMTKSYFASAISYYHCNKKVAGKSNKID
;
A
#
# COMPACT_ATOMS: atom_id res chain seq x y z
N MET A 1 -8.06 16.61 30.62
CA MET A 1 -7.83 15.47 29.70
C MET A 1 -6.57 14.74 30.16
N ASP A 2 -6.52 13.41 30.09
CA ASP A 2 -5.28 12.67 30.41
C ASP A 2 -4.17 13.03 29.42
N TRP A 3 -2.90 13.01 29.85
CA TRP A 3 -1.77 13.40 28.98
C TRP A 3 -1.57 12.41 27.83
N LYS A 4 -1.93 11.14 28.00
CA LYS A 4 -1.90 10.15 26.92
C LYS A 4 -2.95 10.44 25.86
N ASP A 5 -4.10 10.94 26.28
CA ASP A 5 -5.18 11.35 25.38
C ASP A 5 -4.82 12.64 24.62
N LEU A 6 -4.21 13.62 25.31
CA LEU A 6 -3.62 14.80 24.69
C LEU A 6 -2.56 14.44 23.64
N ALA A 7 -1.71 13.46 23.94
CA ALA A 7 -0.61 13.05 23.05
C ALA A 7 -1.06 12.18 21.86
N SER A 8 -2.25 11.58 21.90
CA SER A 8 -2.68 10.58 20.90
C SER A 8 -3.65 11.13 19.86
N THR A 9 -4.68 11.89 20.28
CA THR A 9 -5.73 12.34 19.36
C THR A 9 -6.16 13.79 19.54
N ALA A 10 -5.59 14.52 20.49
CA ALA A 10 -5.96 15.92 20.68
C ALA A 10 -5.30 16.85 19.65
N VAL A 11 -6.08 17.80 19.14
CA VAL A 11 -5.62 18.89 18.27
C VAL A 11 -5.89 20.23 18.93
N TYR A 12 -4.97 21.17 18.71
CA TYR A 12 -5.10 22.53 19.19
C TYR A 12 -6.11 23.30 18.32
N THR A 13 -7.12 23.90 18.95
CA THR A 13 -8.22 24.57 18.24
C THR A 13 -8.06 26.08 18.11
N GLY A 14 -7.10 26.68 18.82
CA GLY A 14 -6.86 28.13 18.75
C GLY A 14 -7.94 29.00 19.40
N MET A 15 -8.84 28.43 20.21
CA MET A 15 -9.85 29.20 20.94
C MET A 15 -9.20 30.12 21.99
N THR A 16 -9.73 31.35 22.10
CA THR A 16 -9.14 32.45 22.89
C THR A 16 -9.84 32.73 24.21
N ASP A 17 -10.96 32.05 24.52
CA ASP A 17 -11.64 32.24 25.80
C ASP A 17 -10.90 31.52 26.92
N GLU A 18 -10.51 32.28 27.96
CA GLU A 18 -9.67 31.81 29.08
C GLU A 18 -10.26 30.62 29.86
N ASN A 19 -11.55 30.30 29.65
CA ASN A 19 -12.27 29.24 30.35
C ASN A 19 -12.65 28.04 29.46
N GLU A 20 -12.31 28.04 28.17
CA GLU A 20 -12.59 26.91 27.27
C GLU A 20 -11.36 26.03 27.03
N ASN A 21 -11.58 24.72 26.93
CA ASN A 21 -10.49 23.78 26.67
C ASN A 21 -10.00 23.95 25.22
N ILE A 22 -8.78 24.48 25.06
CA ILE A 22 -8.10 24.69 23.77
C ILE A 22 -7.71 23.40 23.03
N TRP A 23 -7.95 22.23 23.64
CA TRP A 23 -7.67 20.91 23.10
C TRP A 23 -8.95 20.13 22.86
N GLU A 24 -9.24 19.84 21.60
CA GLU A 24 -10.34 18.94 21.21
C GLU A 24 -9.78 17.58 20.80
N ARG A 25 -10.45 16.50 21.23
CA ARG A 25 -10.17 15.18 20.65
C ARG A 25 -10.68 15.15 19.23
N VAL A 26 -9.87 14.64 18.32
CA VAL A 26 -10.38 14.17 17.05
C VAL A 26 -11.05 12.82 17.30
N ASP A 27 -12.37 12.84 17.41
CA ASP A 27 -13.17 11.61 17.48
C ASP A 27 -13.07 10.83 16.15
N GLY A 28 -13.10 9.50 16.25
CA GLY A 28 -13.07 8.61 15.08
C GLY A 28 -11.69 8.36 14.46
N VAL A 29 -10.59 8.73 15.14
CA VAL A 29 -9.23 8.39 14.72
C VAL A 29 -8.88 6.97 15.17
N ASP A 30 -8.69 6.07 14.21
CA ASP A 30 -8.17 4.73 14.44
C ASP A 30 -6.64 4.70 14.23
N VAL A 31 -5.89 4.97 15.30
CA VAL A 31 -4.42 5.01 15.27
C VAL A 31 -3.82 3.66 14.86
N ALA A 32 -4.43 2.55 15.28
CA ALA A 32 -3.95 1.21 14.95
C ALA A 32 -4.11 0.93 13.46
N PHE A 33 -5.28 1.24 12.90
CA PHE A 33 -5.53 1.13 11.47
C PHE A 33 -4.58 2.02 10.65
N ILE A 34 -4.40 3.28 11.03
CA ILE A 34 -3.48 4.20 10.34
C ILE A 34 -2.03 3.68 10.37
N GLY A 35 -1.57 3.20 11.53
CA GLY A 35 -0.23 2.62 11.67
C GLY A 35 -0.03 1.37 10.81
N ALA A 36 -1.02 0.48 10.79
CA ALA A 36 -1.02 -0.71 9.94
C ALA A 36 -1.02 -0.32 8.45
N PHE A 37 -1.87 0.64 8.05
CA PHE A 37 -1.97 1.13 6.69
C PHE A 37 -0.66 1.76 6.20
N LEU A 38 -0.03 2.61 7.02
CA LEU A 38 1.27 3.22 6.72
C LEU A 38 2.36 2.16 6.53
N THR A 39 2.39 1.15 7.41
CA THR A 39 3.33 0.03 7.32
C THR A 39 3.12 -0.77 6.02
N ALA A 40 1.86 -1.03 5.67
CA ALA A 40 1.50 -1.69 4.43
C ALA A 40 1.96 -0.89 3.20
N HIS A 41 1.75 0.43 3.20
CA HIS A 41 2.18 1.34 2.15
C HIS A 41 3.70 1.34 1.96
N LEU A 42 4.47 1.58 3.03
CA LEU A 42 5.95 1.63 2.96
C LEU A 42 6.52 0.30 2.46
N SER A 43 5.96 -0.80 2.94
CA SER A 43 6.39 -2.14 2.52
C SER A 43 6.07 -2.38 1.04
N LEU A 44 4.86 -2.07 0.56
CA LEU A 44 4.52 -2.22 -0.85
C LEU A 44 5.36 -1.32 -1.77
N GLU A 45 5.63 -0.08 -1.36
CA GLU A 45 6.49 0.84 -2.10
C GLU A 45 7.92 0.30 -2.25
N LYS A 46 8.46 -0.36 -1.22
CA LYS A 46 9.78 -1.01 -1.29
C LYS A 46 9.81 -2.09 -2.38
N TYR A 47 8.80 -2.97 -2.43
CA TYR A 47 8.71 -4.02 -3.45
C TYR A 47 8.66 -3.43 -4.87
N ILE A 48 7.86 -2.39 -5.09
CA ILE A 48 7.77 -1.72 -6.40
C ILE A 48 9.10 -1.04 -6.75
N THR A 49 9.76 -0.40 -5.78
CA THR A 49 11.06 0.24 -5.98
C THR A 49 12.13 -0.77 -6.39
N ASP A 50 12.20 -1.92 -5.70
CA ASP A 50 13.15 -2.98 -6.02
C ASP A 50 12.89 -3.61 -7.38
N TYR A 51 11.61 -3.84 -7.70
CA TYR A 51 11.18 -4.31 -9.01
C TYR A 51 11.66 -3.37 -10.13
N LEU A 52 11.39 -2.07 -10.01
CA LEU A 52 11.79 -1.05 -10.99
C LEU A 52 13.31 -0.99 -11.15
N GLY A 53 14.06 -1.03 -10.03
CA GLY A 53 15.53 -1.03 -10.04
C GLY A 53 16.14 -2.25 -10.73
N LEU A 54 15.50 -3.42 -10.59
CA LEU A 54 15.94 -4.63 -11.28
C LEU A 54 15.60 -4.62 -12.77
N ARG A 55 14.40 -4.15 -13.12
CA ARG A 55 13.89 -4.12 -14.49
C ARG A 55 14.60 -3.09 -15.36
N TYR A 56 14.92 -1.93 -14.80
CA TYR A 56 15.58 -0.83 -15.51
C TYR A 56 16.88 -0.42 -14.80
N PRO A 57 17.94 -1.25 -14.87
CA PRO A 57 19.14 -1.07 -14.06
C PRO A 57 20.03 0.11 -14.48
N SER A 58 19.83 0.67 -15.67
CA SER A 58 20.61 1.80 -16.19
C SER A 58 20.14 3.15 -15.66
N LEU A 59 19.01 3.22 -14.93
CA LEU A 59 18.46 4.46 -14.40
C LEU A 59 19.01 4.76 -13.00
N ALA A 60 19.27 6.03 -12.73
CA ALA A 60 19.73 6.52 -11.43
C ALA A 60 18.56 6.65 -10.42
N TRP A 61 18.01 5.52 -9.99
CA TRP A 61 16.82 5.48 -9.12
C TRP A 61 16.98 6.20 -7.78
N GLY A 62 18.21 6.21 -7.22
CA GLY A 62 18.51 6.93 -5.97
C GLY A 62 18.41 8.45 -6.11
N ASP A 63 18.77 8.98 -7.28
CA ASP A 63 18.73 10.42 -7.58
C ASP A 63 17.33 10.85 -8.02
N ALA A 64 16.60 9.97 -8.71
CA ALA A 64 15.25 10.25 -9.21
C ALA A 64 14.23 10.56 -8.11
N LYS A 65 14.43 10.02 -6.89
CA LYS A 65 13.60 10.29 -5.69
C LYS A 65 12.09 10.28 -5.95
N LEU A 66 11.63 9.33 -6.76
CA LEU A 66 10.22 9.28 -7.17
C LEU A 66 9.30 9.00 -5.97
N THR A 67 8.18 9.70 -5.95
CA THR A 67 7.06 9.42 -5.03
C THR A 67 6.38 8.11 -5.38
N PHE A 68 5.62 7.55 -4.43
CA PHE A 68 4.82 6.35 -4.67
C PHE A 68 3.86 6.49 -5.87
N SER A 69 3.17 7.63 -5.98
CA SER A 69 2.26 7.92 -7.10
C SER A 69 3.00 7.89 -8.46
N GLN A 70 4.21 8.43 -8.53
CA GLN A 70 5.02 8.40 -9.76
C GLN A 70 5.49 6.97 -10.08
N LYS A 71 5.87 6.17 -9.07
CA LYS A 71 6.23 4.76 -9.28
C LYS A 71 5.05 3.96 -9.83
N ILE A 72 3.84 4.18 -9.31
CA ILE A 72 2.60 3.56 -9.84
C ILE A 72 2.41 3.95 -11.30
N ALA A 73 2.61 5.22 -11.66
CA ALA A 73 2.44 5.68 -13.03
C ALA A 73 3.36 4.96 -14.03
N LEU A 74 4.54 4.51 -13.59
CA LEU A 74 5.48 3.74 -14.42
C LEU A 74 5.03 2.28 -14.66
N ILE A 75 4.32 1.68 -13.71
CA ILE A 75 3.94 0.25 -13.77
C ILE A 75 2.48 0.02 -14.18
N GLN A 76 1.61 1.03 -14.12
CA GLN A 76 0.16 0.85 -14.25
C GLN A 76 -0.32 0.31 -15.61
N HIS A 77 0.54 0.36 -16.63
CA HIS A 77 0.25 -0.13 -17.98
C HIS A 77 1.01 -1.43 -18.31
N GLU A 78 1.72 -2.01 -17.35
CA GLU A 78 2.37 -3.29 -17.56
C GLU A 78 1.32 -4.41 -17.70
N PRO A 79 1.59 -5.41 -18.57
CA PRO A 79 0.69 -6.53 -18.73
C PRO A 79 0.65 -7.38 -17.46
N ALA A 80 -0.54 -7.63 -16.93
CA ALA A 80 -0.79 -8.62 -15.89
C ALA A 80 -1.81 -9.63 -16.41
N LYS A 81 -1.55 -10.93 -16.19
CA LYS A 81 -2.44 -12.02 -16.63
C LYS A 81 -3.46 -12.33 -15.54
N PRO A 82 -4.67 -12.80 -15.90
CA PRO A 82 -5.62 -13.31 -14.92
C PRO A 82 -5.00 -14.36 -13.99
N PRO A 83 -5.35 -14.38 -12.69
CA PRO A 83 -6.35 -13.52 -12.04
C PRO A 83 -5.82 -12.14 -11.56
N TYR A 84 -4.57 -11.77 -11.89
CA TYR A 84 -3.88 -10.58 -11.38
C TYR A 84 -4.00 -9.34 -12.28
N ASP A 85 -4.80 -9.40 -13.33
CA ASP A 85 -4.97 -8.35 -14.33
C ASP A 85 -5.49 -7.01 -13.77
N GLU A 86 -6.05 -7.01 -12.56
CA GLU A 86 -6.49 -5.80 -11.85
C GLU A 86 -5.49 -5.28 -10.79
N ILE A 87 -4.33 -5.92 -10.63
CA ILE A 87 -3.41 -5.61 -9.54
C ILE A 87 -2.98 -4.14 -9.53
N TYR A 88 -2.65 -3.59 -10.70
CA TYR A 88 -2.23 -2.19 -10.83
C TYR A 88 -3.36 -1.20 -10.58
N LEU A 89 -4.59 -1.55 -10.99
CA LEU A 89 -5.78 -0.76 -10.70
C LEU A 89 -6.00 -0.66 -9.18
N ARG A 90 -5.87 -1.78 -8.47
CA ARG A 90 -6.02 -1.83 -7.01
C ARG A 90 -4.89 -1.13 -6.26
N ILE A 91 -3.66 -1.15 -6.77
CA ILE A 91 -2.55 -0.33 -6.23
C ILE A 91 -2.90 1.17 -6.32
N LYS A 92 -3.51 1.61 -7.42
CA LYS A 92 -3.96 2.99 -7.57
C LYS A 92 -5.08 3.35 -6.59
N ASP A 93 -6.05 2.45 -6.38
CA ASP A 93 -7.10 2.63 -5.37
C ASP A 93 -6.52 2.72 -3.96
N PHE A 94 -5.56 1.85 -3.62
CA PHE A 94 -4.84 1.88 -2.34
C PHE A 94 -4.10 3.21 -2.13
N ASN A 95 -3.41 3.72 -3.15
CA ASN A 95 -2.75 5.03 -3.07
C ASN A 95 -3.75 6.20 -2.90
N SER A 96 -4.95 6.09 -3.48
CA SER A 96 -6.02 7.07 -3.28
C SER A 96 -6.45 7.11 -1.80
N ILE A 97 -6.67 5.94 -1.19
CA ILE A 97 -7.00 5.85 0.25
C ILE A 97 -5.85 6.41 1.09
N ARG A 98 -4.60 6.06 0.77
CA ARG A 98 -3.41 6.59 1.45
C ARG A 98 -3.40 8.11 1.48
N ASN A 99 -3.66 8.74 0.33
CA ASN A 99 -3.68 10.21 0.23
C ASN A 99 -4.78 10.81 1.10
N LYS A 100 -5.98 10.20 1.13
CA LYS A 100 -7.08 10.68 1.98
C LYS A 100 -6.75 10.57 3.47
N ILE A 101 -6.26 9.42 3.92
CA ILE A 101 -5.81 9.22 5.31
C ILE A 101 -4.71 10.22 5.69
N SER A 102 -3.78 10.52 4.78
CA SER A 102 -2.69 11.47 5.02
C SER A 102 -3.16 12.92 5.16
N HIS A 103 -4.33 13.27 4.60
CA HIS A 103 -4.90 14.62 4.66
C HIS A 103 -6.04 14.75 5.68
N GLN A 104 -6.65 13.64 6.09
CA GLN A 104 -7.83 13.59 6.96
C GLN A 104 -7.67 12.45 7.96
N LEU A 105 -7.28 12.79 9.19
CA LEU A 105 -6.92 11.81 10.23
C LEU A 105 -8.10 10.92 10.66
N ASN A 106 -9.33 11.43 10.57
CA ASN A 106 -10.56 10.70 10.88
C ASN A 106 -11.26 10.15 9.62
N TYR A 107 -10.55 10.06 8.50
CA TYR A 107 -11.12 9.54 7.25
C TYR A 107 -11.67 8.12 7.44
N GLN A 108 -12.94 7.95 7.12
CA GLN A 108 -13.60 6.64 7.09
C GLN A 108 -13.63 6.12 5.65
N ILE A 109 -13.13 4.89 5.47
CA ILE A 109 -13.15 4.24 4.17
C ILE A 109 -14.60 3.97 3.78
N THR A 110 -14.96 4.38 2.57
CA THR A 110 -16.33 4.24 2.07
C THR A 110 -16.63 2.80 1.63
N ASP A 111 -17.89 2.40 1.67
CA ASP A 111 -18.32 1.08 1.14
C ASP A 111 -17.94 0.89 -0.33
N LYS A 112 -17.96 1.97 -1.12
CA LYS A 112 -17.53 1.99 -2.52
C LYS A 112 -16.03 1.73 -2.68
N GLU A 113 -15.21 2.12 -1.70
CA GLU A 113 -13.79 1.81 -1.70
C GLU A 113 -13.53 0.39 -1.23
N LYS A 114 -14.20 -0.04 -0.16
CA LYS A 114 -14.14 -1.42 0.36
C LYS A 114 -14.55 -2.43 -0.72
N SER A 115 -15.64 -2.19 -1.45
CA SER A 115 -16.16 -3.11 -2.46
C SER A 115 -15.14 -3.44 -3.55
N LYS A 116 -14.26 -2.51 -3.91
CA LYS A 116 -13.18 -2.74 -4.87
C LYS A 116 -12.18 -3.81 -4.42
N PHE A 117 -11.92 -3.90 -3.12
CA PHE A 117 -11.03 -4.91 -2.54
C PHE A 117 -11.76 -6.24 -2.32
N VAL A 118 -13.06 -6.19 -2.01
CA VAL A 118 -13.92 -7.39 -2.02
C VAL A 118 -13.94 -8.02 -3.41
N ASP A 119 -14.17 -7.25 -4.47
CA ASP A 119 -14.19 -7.72 -5.85
C ASP A 119 -12.84 -8.37 -6.24
N PHE A 120 -11.74 -7.71 -5.87
CA PHE A 120 -10.39 -8.24 -6.08
C PHE A 120 -10.17 -9.57 -5.33
N TYR A 121 -10.55 -9.63 -4.04
CA TYR A 121 -10.49 -10.86 -3.25
C TYR A 121 -11.30 -11.99 -3.90
N MET A 122 -12.53 -11.72 -4.31
CA MET A 122 -13.40 -12.70 -4.95
C MET A 122 -12.81 -13.20 -6.27
N LYS A 123 -12.22 -12.29 -7.07
CA LYS A 123 -11.57 -12.64 -8.34
C LYS A 123 -10.35 -13.55 -8.13
N ILE A 124 -9.47 -13.20 -7.19
CA ILE A 124 -8.27 -14.00 -6.88
C ILE A 124 -8.65 -15.37 -6.31
N THR A 125 -9.62 -15.41 -5.39
CA THR A 125 -9.99 -16.65 -4.69
C THR A 125 -10.87 -17.58 -5.52
N LYS A 126 -11.61 -17.07 -6.52
CA LYS A 126 -12.39 -17.91 -7.45
C LYS A 126 -11.52 -18.90 -8.21
N ALA A 127 -10.27 -18.52 -8.52
CA ALA A 127 -9.31 -19.38 -9.20
C ALA A 127 -8.52 -20.29 -8.25
N SER A 128 -8.65 -20.11 -6.93
CA SER A 128 -7.85 -20.82 -5.92
C SER A 128 -8.60 -22.03 -5.35
N LYS A 129 -7.87 -23.13 -5.14
CA LYS A 129 -8.37 -24.31 -4.42
C LYS A 129 -8.47 -24.08 -2.91
N THR A 130 -7.71 -23.12 -2.39
CA THR A 130 -7.67 -22.74 -0.97
C THR A 130 -8.07 -21.28 -0.83
N LYS A 131 -9.15 -21.01 -0.09
CA LYS A 131 -9.57 -19.66 0.22
C LYS A 131 -8.94 -19.22 1.54
N PRO A 132 -8.23 -18.08 1.59
CA PRO A 132 -7.81 -17.51 2.86
C PRO A 132 -9.04 -17.26 3.73
N ASN A 133 -8.96 -17.60 5.01
CA ASN A 133 -10.02 -17.29 5.97
C ASN A 133 -9.83 -15.83 6.43
N ILE A 134 -10.44 -14.89 5.70
CA ILE A 134 -10.45 -13.47 6.06
C ILE A 134 -11.87 -13.00 6.29
N ASP A 135 -12.04 -12.01 7.15
CA ASP A 135 -13.32 -11.31 7.29
C ASP A 135 -13.47 -10.28 6.16
N ILE A 136 -14.31 -10.60 5.17
CA ILE A 136 -14.57 -9.69 4.03
C ILE A 136 -15.32 -8.43 4.44
N ASP A 137 -15.91 -8.40 5.65
CA ASP A 137 -16.52 -7.20 6.17
C ASP A 137 -15.54 -6.26 6.86
N ASN A 138 -14.36 -6.76 7.21
CA ASN A 138 -13.27 -5.99 7.79
C ASN A 138 -12.34 -5.44 6.70
N MET A 139 -12.21 -4.11 6.64
CA MET A 139 -11.35 -3.44 5.66
C MET A 139 -9.86 -3.71 5.90
N ALA A 140 -9.43 -3.88 7.15
CA ALA A 140 -8.03 -4.20 7.46
C ALA A 140 -7.64 -5.56 6.86
N ASP A 141 -8.47 -6.58 7.06
CA ASP A 141 -8.27 -7.93 6.51
C ASP A 141 -8.20 -7.92 4.97
N LEU A 142 -9.10 -7.17 4.31
CA LEU A 142 -9.10 -7.02 2.86
C LEU A 142 -7.82 -6.33 2.34
N LEU A 143 -7.37 -5.28 3.03
CA LEU A 143 -6.14 -4.58 2.68
C LEU A 143 -4.90 -5.45 2.90
N ASP A 144 -4.83 -6.17 4.02
CA ASP A 144 -3.74 -7.09 4.30
C ASP A 144 -3.65 -8.20 3.28
N PHE A 145 -4.80 -8.76 2.87
CA PHE A 145 -4.86 -9.70 1.76
C PHE A 145 -4.33 -9.07 0.46
N PHE A 146 -4.86 -7.90 0.07
CA PHE A 146 -4.44 -7.21 -1.15
C PHE A 146 -2.93 -6.92 -1.17
N VAL A 147 -2.40 -6.41 -0.07
CA VAL A 147 -0.99 -6.05 0.08
C VAL A 147 -0.14 -7.32 0.02
N SER A 148 -0.54 -8.41 0.66
CA SER A 148 0.17 -9.69 0.63
C SER A 148 0.22 -10.28 -0.78
N MET A 149 -0.91 -10.25 -1.49
CA MET A 149 -0.98 -10.70 -2.88
C MET A 149 -0.09 -9.85 -3.80
N THR A 150 -0.12 -8.53 -3.62
CA THR A 150 0.66 -7.60 -4.44
C THR A 150 2.16 -7.74 -4.18
N LYS A 151 2.57 -7.87 -2.91
CA LYS A 151 3.96 -8.17 -2.55
C LYS A 151 4.42 -9.49 -3.16
N SER A 152 3.60 -10.54 -3.09
CA SER A 152 3.92 -11.85 -3.67
C SER A 152 4.09 -11.77 -5.20
N TYR A 153 3.24 -10.99 -5.87
CA TYR A 153 3.35 -10.73 -7.30
C TYR A 153 4.70 -10.08 -7.66
N PHE A 154 5.08 -8.99 -6.98
CA PHE A 154 6.37 -8.34 -7.21
C PHE A 154 7.56 -9.21 -6.76
N ALA A 155 7.44 -9.97 -5.67
CA ALA A 155 8.48 -10.88 -5.20
C ALA A 155 8.83 -11.93 -6.25
N SER A 156 7.82 -12.47 -6.94
CA SER A 156 8.01 -13.39 -8.06
C SER A 156 8.79 -12.73 -9.21
N ALA A 157 8.40 -11.52 -9.60
CA ALA A 157 9.08 -10.77 -10.66
C ALA A 157 10.53 -10.39 -10.29
N ILE A 158 10.75 -9.92 -9.05
CA ILE A 158 12.08 -9.65 -8.49
C ILE A 158 12.96 -10.90 -8.55
N SER A 159 12.42 -12.05 -8.13
CA SER A 159 13.14 -13.33 -8.16
C SER A 159 13.54 -13.72 -9.57
N TYR A 160 12.64 -13.55 -10.54
CA TYR A 160 12.92 -13.78 -11.96
C TYR A 160 14.07 -12.92 -12.47
N TYR A 161 14.03 -11.59 -12.25
CA TYR A 161 15.09 -10.69 -12.70
C TYR A 161 16.44 -10.97 -12.02
N HIS A 162 16.41 -11.28 -10.73
CA HIS A 162 17.62 -11.58 -9.98
C HIS A 162 18.28 -12.89 -10.45
N CYS A 163 17.49 -13.94 -10.70
CA CYS A 163 18.00 -15.19 -11.27
C CYS A 163 18.58 -15.00 -12.68
N ASN A 164 17.89 -14.26 -13.54
CA ASN A 164 18.35 -14.04 -14.92
C ASN A 164 19.64 -13.21 -14.98
N LYS A 165 19.82 -12.20 -14.12
CA LYS A 165 21.11 -11.48 -14.01
C LYS A 165 22.26 -12.40 -13.61
N LYS A 166 22.03 -13.37 -12.71
CA LYS A 166 23.05 -14.36 -12.35
C LYS A 166 23.41 -15.28 -13.52
N VAL A 167 22.44 -15.65 -14.36
CA VAL A 167 22.69 -16.49 -15.55
C VAL A 167 23.47 -15.69 -16.61
N ALA A 168 23.05 -14.46 -16.92
CA ALA A 168 23.75 -13.59 -17.86
C ALA A 168 25.19 -13.25 -17.41
N GLY A 169 25.39 -13.00 -16.12
CA GLY A 169 26.72 -12.76 -15.54
C GLY A 169 27.63 -13.99 -15.48
N LYS A 170 27.06 -15.21 -15.53
CA LYS A 170 27.82 -16.47 -15.68
C LYS A 170 28.17 -16.76 -17.14
N SER A 171 27.31 -16.40 -18.09
CA SER A 171 27.55 -16.61 -19.52
C SER A 171 28.66 -15.69 -20.08
N ASN A 172 28.87 -14.51 -19.47
CA ASN A 172 29.96 -13.59 -19.82
C ASN A 172 31.31 -13.93 -19.13
N LYS A 173 31.45 -15.13 -18.55
CA LYS A 173 32.68 -15.66 -17.95
C LYS A 173 33.18 -16.92 -18.67
N ILE A 174 32.99 -16.99 -19.98
CA ILE A 174 33.63 -17.99 -20.83
C ILE A 174 34.50 -17.21 -21.82
N ASP A 175 35.82 -17.32 -21.56
CA ASP A 175 37.02 -17.00 -22.35
C ASP A 175 37.17 -15.59 -22.96
#